data_AF-A0A3M2LWZ6-F1
#
_entry.id   AF-A0A3M2LWZ6-F1
#
_cell.length_a   1.000
_cell.length_b   1.000
_cell.length_c   1.000
_cell.angle_alpha   90.00
_cell.angle_beta   90.00
_cell.angle_gamma   90.00
#
_symmetry.space_group_name_H-M   'P 1'
#
loop_
_entity.id
_entity.type
_entity.pdbx_description
1 polymer ?
#
loop_
_entity_poly.entity_id
_entity_poly.type
_entity_poly.pdbx_seq_one_letter_code
_entity_poly.pdbx_strand_id
1 'polypeptide(L)' 'MRVSVIVPAYNARDDLWLLLATLGQNVLDPGDSFEVVVADDGSGDGTERMVRSLPSPCPTR' A
#
# COMPACT_ATOMS: atom_id res chain seq x y z
N MET A 1 15.93 -1.79 10.75
CA MET A 1 14.91 -2.84 10.86
C MET A 1 14.27 -3.10 9.51
N ARG A 2 13.70 -4.30 9.28
CA ARG A 2 12.91 -4.60 8.07
C ARG A 2 11.50 -4.97 8.50
N VAL A 3 10.51 -4.25 7.97
CA VAL A 3 9.10 -4.42 8.36
C VAL A 3 8.25 -4.72 7.14
N SER A 4 7.31 -5.64 7.26
CA SER A 4 6.24 -5.82 6.27
C SER A 4 4.93 -5.34 6.87
N VAL A 5 4.34 -4.31 6.27
CA VAL A 5 3.04 -3.77 6.68
C VAL A 5 1.95 -4.47 5.87
N ILE A 6 1.16 -5.31 6.54
CA ILE A 6 0.07 -6.04 5.90
C ILE A 6 -1.22 -5.24 6.08
N VAL A 7 -1.89 -4.90 4.98
CA VAL A 7 -3.13 -4.13 4.98
C VAL A 7 -4.24 -4.94 4.31
N PRO A 8 -5.15 -5.56 5.09
CA PRO A 8 -6.38 -6.12 4.52
C PRO A 8 -7.29 -4.96 4.09
N ALA A 9 -7.90 -5.10 2.91
CA ALA A 9 -8.79 -4.09 2.34
C ALA A 9 -10.07 -4.72 1.80
N TYR A 10 -11.20 -4.08 2.05
CA TYR A 10 -12.48 -4.37 1.42
C TYR A 10 -13.29 -3.08 1.29
N ASN A 11 -13.59 -2.67 0.06
CA ASN A 11 -14.23 -1.40 -0.28
C ASN A 11 -13.62 -0.20 0.46
N ALA A 12 -12.28 -0.10 0.43
CA ALA A 12 -11.50 0.83 1.23
C ALA A 12 -10.73 1.84 0.36
N ARG A 13 -11.22 2.15 -0.85
CA ARG A 13 -10.46 2.91 -1.84
C ARG A 13 -9.85 4.21 -1.29
N ASP A 14 -10.63 5.05 -0.64
CA ASP A 14 -10.16 6.38 -0.22
C ASP A 14 -9.30 6.30 1.05
N ASP A 15 -9.69 5.46 2.02
CA ASP A 15 -8.93 5.24 3.25
C ASP A 15 -7.58 4.57 2.99
N LEU A 16 -7.55 3.56 2.12
CA LEU A 16 -6.33 2.88 1.70
C LEU A 16 -5.39 3.83 0.96
N TRP A 17 -5.93 4.68 0.07
CA TRP A 17 -5.12 5.68 -0.61
C TRP A 17 -4.44 6.62 0.39
N LEU A 18 -5.19 7.12 1.38
CA LEU A 18 -4.65 8.01 2.40
C LEU A 18 -3.58 7.32 3.25
N LEU A 19 -3.80 6.06 3.63
CA LEU A 19 -2.82 5.25 4.36
C LEU A 19 -1.53 5.09 3.54
N LEU A 20 -1.62 4.68 2.28
CA LEU A 20 -0.46 4.46 1.41
C LEU A 20 0.31 5.76 1.16
N ALA A 21 -0.39 6.87 0.91
CA ALA A 21 0.22 8.19 0.76
C ALA A 21 0.97 8.62 2.02
N THR A 22 0.37 8.40 3.20
CA THR A 22 1.00 8.70 4.49
C THR A 22 2.21 7.81 4.76
N LEU A 23 2.11 6.52 4.44
CA LEU A 23 3.21 5.58 4.59
C LEU A 23 4.41 5.99 3.70
N GLY A 24 4.16 6.40 2.46
CA GLY A 24 5.19 6.85 1.53
C GLY A 24 5.93 8.13 1.94
N GLN A 25 5.42 8.87 2.93
CA GLN A 25 6.07 10.07 3.47
C GLN A 25 6.97 9.80 4.68
N ASN A 26 7.06 8.57 5.18
CA ASN A 26 7.89 8.26 6.34
C ASN A 26 9.38 8.43 6.02
N VAL A 27 10.09 9.11 6.92
CA VAL A 27 11.55 9.16 6.94
C VAL A 27 12.04 8.03 7.83
N LEU A 28 12.88 7.15 7.28
CA LEU A 28 13.44 6.00 7.99
C LEU A 28 14.89 6.29 8.38
N ASP A 29 15.32 5.67 9.47
CA ASP A 29 16.73 5.66 9.85
C ASP A 29 17.60 4.94 8.79
N PRO A 30 18.90 5.25 8.70
CA PRO A 30 19.79 4.59 7.76
C PRO A 30 19.82 3.07 7.96
N GLY A 31 19.49 2.32 6.91
CA GLY A 31 19.45 0.85 6.95
C GLY A 31 18.07 0.26 7.28
N ASP A 32 17.08 1.11 7.56
CA ASP A 32 15.70 0.71 7.80
C ASP A 32 14.89 0.71 6.51
N SER A 33 13.98 -0.25 6.38
CA SER A 33 13.09 -0.35 5.24
C SER A 33 11.77 -1.02 5.61
N PHE A 34 10.73 -0.72 4.84
CA PHE A 34 9.49 -1.48 4.89
C PHE A 34 8.92 -1.71 3.49
N GLU A 35 8.08 -2.74 3.39
CA GLU A 35 7.20 -2.99 2.26
C GLU A 35 5.74 -2.93 2.73
N VAL A 36 4.83 -2.66 1.80
CA VAL A 36 3.39 -2.71 2.07
C VAL A 36 2.77 -3.79 1.20
N VAL A 37 2.09 -4.74 1.84
CA VAL A 37 1.37 -5.83 1.19
C VAL A 37 -0.12 -5.60 1.41
N VAL A 38 -0.83 -5.27 0.33
CA VAL A 38 -2.28 -5.09 0.35
C VAL A 38 -2.96 -6.40 -0.04
N ALA A 39 -3.85 -6.89 0.83
CA ALA A 39 -4.70 -8.04 0.55
C ALA A 39 -6.15 -7.56 0.35
N ASP A 40 -6.57 -7.45 -0.91
CA ASP A 40 -7.94 -7.04 -1.28
C ASP A 40 -8.91 -8.23 -1.25
N ASP A 41 -10.01 -8.10 -0.53
CA ASP A 41 -11.04 -9.15 -0.36
C ASP A 41 -12.19 -9.00 -1.39
N GLY A 42 -11.84 -8.77 -2.66
CA GLY A 42 -12.82 -8.68 -3.75
C GLY A 42 -13.66 -7.40 -3.74
N SER A 43 -12.99 -6.25 -3.61
CA SER A 43 -13.66 -4.95 -3.56
C SER A 43 -14.39 -4.59 -4.86
N GLY A 44 -15.56 -3.97 -4.74
CA GLY A 44 -16.37 -3.49 -5.87
C GLY A 44 -16.29 -1.98 -6.13
N ASP A 45 -15.63 -1.22 -5.26
CA ASP A 45 -15.55 0.25 -5.27
C ASP A 45 -14.38 0.82 -6.11
N GLY A 46 -13.57 -0.06 -6.70
CA GLY A 46 -12.36 0.31 -7.43
C GLY A 46 -11.09 0.38 -6.58
N THR A 47 -11.09 -0.17 -5.36
CA THR A 47 -9.89 -0.31 -4.50
C THR A 47 -8.71 -0.91 -5.26
N GLU A 48 -8.87 -2.06 -5.92
CA GLU A 48 -7.79 -2.70 -6.69
C GLU A 48 -7.25 -1.78 -7.80
N ARG A 49 -8.15 -1.13 -8.56
CA ARG A 49 -7.76 -0.23 -9.65
C ARG A 49 -6.96 0.97 -9.14
N MET A 50 -7.33 1.50 -7.97
CA MET A 50 -6.58 2.58 -7.31
C MET A 50 -5.17 2.10 -6.96
N VAL A 51 -5.03 0.95 -6.29
CA VAL A 51 -3.71 0.40 -5.91
C VAL A 51 -2.82 0.20 -7.15
N ARG A 52 -3.36 -0.39 -8.22
CA ARG A 52 -2.61 -0.62 -9.48
C ARG A 52 -2.21 0.66 -10.21
N SER A 53 -2.88 1.78 -9.93
CA SER A 53 -2.55 3.08 -10.54
C SER A 53 -1.41 3.81 -9.84
N LEU A 54 -1.06 3.39 -8.62
CA LEU A 54 0.03 4.00 -7.87
C LEU A 54 1.37 3.66 -8.54
N PRO A 55 2.31 4.62 -8.62
CA PRO A 55 3.64 4.36 -9.14
C PRO A 55 4.33 3.34 -8.25
N SER A 56 4.55 2.13 -8.76
CA SER A 56 5.30 1.13 -8.02
C SER A 56 6.81 1.35 -8.23
N PRO A 57 7.63 1.27 -7.17
CA PRO A 57 9.08 1.25 -7.34
C PRO A 57 9.59 -0.09 -7.92
N CYS A 58 8.73 -1.10 -8.12
CA CYS A 58 9.07 -2.43 -8.63
C CYS A 58 7.90 -3.04 -9.45
N PRO A 59 8.16 -3.84 -10.49
CA PRO A 59 7.11 -4.35 -11.38
C PRO A 59 6.18 -5.31 -10.65
N THR A 60 4.87 -5.05 -10.71
CA THR A 60 3.82 -5.98 -10.29
C THR A 60 3.84 -7.16 -11.25
N ARG A 61 4.16 -8.37 -10.77
CA ARG A 61 3.96 -9.61 -11.54
C ARG A 61 2.50 -10.04 -11.52
#